data_AF-A0A9D1W8Y7-F1
#
_entry.id   AF-A0A9D1W8Y7-F1
#
_cell.length_a   1.000
_cell.length_b   1.000
_cell.length_c   1.000
_cell.angle_alpha   90.00
_cell.angle_beta   90.00
_cell.angle_gamma   90.00
#
_symmetry.space_group_name_H-M   'P 1'
#
loop_
_entity.id
_entity.type
_entity.pdbx_description
1 polymer ?
#
loop_
_entity_poly.entity_id
_entity_poly.type
_entity_poly.pdbx_seq_one_letter_code
_entity_poly.pdbx_strand_id
1 'polypeptide(L)'
;MSSTKNIYILLGGNQGNTEAIFHKAIMMLQSDVGTINKVSSLYKTAAWGKTDQPDFINQVLKMSSKLSPESLLQNTQQIEKLLGRERLEHWGPRVIDIDILYYGTTIVSTEHLTIPHPRIQERRFVLEPLNEISPNLIHPVLGLSQKELLAQCTDKLMVEKIMSTKENNTYSVINVQAIKENFFDNAELIKEFTDLYLSQTPEDFSRLKQAIEKENRSDSYDLAHQMKPSMEYVGASSLRIELGTLEQLLKEEQNMVTIREHFQKIATKIEILLEELKDFQSSL
;
A
#
# COMPACT_ATOMS: atom_id res chain seq x y z
N MET A 1 23.74 16.18 -13.67
CA MET A 1 23.45 15.41 -12.44
C MET A 1 22.00 15.70 -12.04
N SER A 2 21.13 14.68 -12.02
CA SER A 2 19.73 14.89 -11.63
C SER A 2 19.64 15.18 -10.13
N SER A 3 19.25 16.40 -9.76
CA SER A 3 18.97 16.77 -8.37
C SER A 3 17.69 16.07 -7.90
N THR A 4 17.69 15.52 -6.68
CA THR A 4 16.47 14.98 -6.07
C THR A 4 15.35 16.03 -6.03
N LYS A 5 14.13 15.65 -6.44
CA LYS A 5 12.95 16.51 -6.45
C LYS A 5 11.86 15.95 -5.53
N ASN A 6 11.14 16.85 -4.85
CA ASN A 6 9.91 16.51 -4.14
C ASN A 6 8.80 16.26 -5.16
N ILE A 7 8.09 15.15 -5.01
CA ILE A 7 7.01 14.72 -5.88
C ILE A 7 5.79 14.48 -5.01
N TYR A 8 4.62 14.85 -5.52
CA TYR A 8 3.35 14.61 -4.88
C TYR A 8 2.52 13.69 -5.76
N ILE A 9 2.07 12.58 -5.20
CA ILE A 9 1.32 11.54 -5.89
C ILE A 9 -0.02 11.36 -5.18
N LEU A 10 -1.09 11.17 -5.94
CA LEU A 10 -2.38 10.73 -5.43
C LEU A 10 -2.58 9.25 -5.76
N LEU A 11 -2.92 8.47 -4.74
CA LEU A 11 -3.47 7.13 -4.89
C LEU A 11 -5.00 7.23 -4.83
N GLY A 12 -5.70 6.54 -5.73
CA GLY A 12 -7.15 6.43 -5.74
C GLY A 12 -7.62 5.02 -6.08
N GLY A 13 -8.61 4.47 -5.38
CA GLY A 13 -9.16 3.14 -5.68
C GLY A 13 -10.55 2.94 -5.08
N ASN A 14 -11.36 2.07 -5.69
CA ASN A 14 -12.69 1.73 -5.19
C ASN A 14 -13.07 0.25 -5.41
N GLN A 15 -12.08 -0.61 -5.65
CA GLN A 15 -12.27 -2.05 -5.86
C GLN A 15 -11.33 -2.86 -4.98
N GLY A 16 -11.86 -3.92 -4.38
CA GLY A 16 -11.11 -4.80 -3.48
C GLY A 16 -10.68 -4.12 -2.18
N ASN A 17 -9.71 -4.72 -1.49
CA ASN A 17 -9.14 -4.15 -0.26
C ASN A 17 -8.19 -2.99 -0.61
N THR A 18 -8.78 -1.80 -0.78
CA THR A 18 -8.06 -0.62 -1.29
C THR A 18 -6.92 -0.19 -0.36
N GLU A 19 -7.07 -0.35 0.95
CA GLU A 19 -6.02 -0.05 1.93
C GLU A 19 -4.80 -0.97 1.74
N ALA A 20 -5.01 -2.29 1.63
CA ALA A 20 -3.93 -3.24 1.35
C ALA A 20 -3.27 -2.99 -0.03
N ILE A 21 -4.06 -2.59 -1.02
CA ILE A 21 -3.55 -2.22 -2.35
C ILE A 21 -2.68 -0.96 -2.27
N PHE A 22 -3.11 0.07 -1.54
CA PHE A 22 -2.33 1.29 -1.34
C PHE A 22 -1.02 1.00 -0.60
N HIS A 23 -1.04 0.14 0.42
CA HIS A 23 0.16 -0.29 1.10
C HIS A 23 1.17 -0.94 0.14
N LYS A 24 0.71 -1.85 -0.72
CA LYS A 24 1.57 -2.47 -1.76
C LYS A 24 2.10 -1.43 -2.75
N ALA A 25 1.26 -0.50 -3.20
CA ALA A 25 1.68 0.58 -4.10
C ALA A 25 2.77 1.45 -3.46
N ILE A 26 2.64 1.81 -2.19
CA ILE A 26 3.63 2.58 -1.43
C ILE A 26 4.95 1.81 -1.34
N MET A 27 4.92 0.50 -1.06
CA MET A 27 6.13 -0.33 -1.03
C MET A 27 6.84 -0.38 -2.40
N MET A 28 6.08 -0.54 -3.48
CA MET A 28 6.62 -0.56 -4.85
C MET A 28 7.20 0.79 -5.25
N LEU A 29 6.49 1.89 -4.96
CA LEU A 29 7.01 3.25 -5.17
C LEU A 29 8.30 3.49 -4.37
N GLN A 30 8.38 2.98 -3.14
CA GLN A 30 9.58 3.11 -2.32
C GLN A 30 10.79 2.35 -2.88
N SER A 31 10.54 1.17 -3.45
CA SER A 31 11.56 0.33 -4.10
C SER A 31 12.02 0.93 -5.43
N ASP A 32 11.08 1.26 -6.31
CA ASP A 32 11.35 1.44 -7.73
C ASP A 32 11.48 2.91 -8.14
N VAL A 33 10.91 3.82 -7.33
CA VAL A 33 10.76 5.24 -7.71
C VAL A 33 11.56 6.16 -6.79
N GLY A 34 11.46 6.02 -5.47
CA GLY A 34 12.19 6.88 -4.54
C GLY A 34 11.63 6.89 -3.12
N THR A 35 12.19 7.71 -2.25
CA THR A 35 11.87 7.68 -0.81
C THR A 35 10.53 8.36 -0.51
N ILE A 36 9.61 7.65 0.14
CA ILE A 36 8.37 8.23 0.69
C ILE A 36 8.73 9.06 1.92
N ASN A 37 8.33 10.34 1.93
CA ASN A 37 8.65 11.28 3.00
C ASN A 37 7.46 11.54 3.93
N LYS A 38 6.25 11.58 3.37
CA LYS A 38 5.00 11.73 4.12
C LYS A 38 3.86 11.05 3.38
N VAL A 39 2.86 10.64 4.13
CA VAL A 39 1.63 10.01 3.66
C VAL A 39 0.46 10.71 4.36
N SER A 40 -0.57 11.09 3.62
CA SER A 40 -1.80 11.63 4.21
C SER A 40 -2.61 10.53 4.88
N SER A 41 -3.64 10.92 5.62
CA SER A 41 -4.68 9.97 6.01
C SER A 41 -5.39 9.41 4.78
N LEU A 42 -6.11 8.30 4.95
CA LEU A 42 -7.05 7.81 3.95
C LEU A 42 -8.31 8.68 3.98
N TYR A 43 -8.85 8.98 2.80
CA TYR A 43 -10.08 9.74 2.66
C TYR A 43 -11.08 8.92 1.85
N LYS A 44 -12.28 8.71 2.41
CA LYS A 44 -13.42 8.17 1.67
C LYS A 44 -14.08 9.32 0.93
N THR A 45 -14.31 9.16 -0.37
CA THR A 45 -14.75 10.27 -1.22
C THR A 45 -15.74 9.80 -2.26
N ALA A 46 -16.76 10.62 -2.54
CA ALA A 46 -17.69 10.33 -3.64
C ALA A 46 -16.96 10.30 -4.99
N ALA A 47 -17.46 9.48 -5.92
CA ALA A 47 -16.90 9.40 -7.27
C ALA A 47 -17.04 10.74 -8.02
N TRP A 48 -15.96 11.20 -8.63
CA TRP A 48 -15.92 12.46 -9.39
C TRP A 48 -16.13 12.19 -10.88
N GLY A 49 -17.01 12.96 -11.54
CA GLY A 49 -17.37 12.76 -12.95
C GLY A 49 -18.48 11.74 -13.11
N LYS A 50 -18.15 10.45 -13.28
CA LYS A 50 -19.14 9.36 -13.33
C LYS A 50 -19.55 9.00 -11.90
N THR A 51 -20.73 9.40 -11.46
CA THR A 51 -21.14 9.27 -10.04
C THR A 51 -21.85 7.96 -9.72
N ASP A 52 -22.32 7.22 -10.73
CA ASP A 52 -22.99 5.92 -10.55
C ASP A 52 -21.97 4.79 -10.38
N GLN A 53 -21.24 4.83 -9.26
CA GLN A 53 -20.25 3.84 -8.86
C GLN A 53 -19.93 3.96 -7.35
N PRO A 54 -19.26 2.96 -6.75
CA PRO A 54 -18.86 3.02 -5.34
C PRO A 54 -17.96 4.21 -5.04
N ASP A 55 -18.01 4.67 -3.79
CA ASP A 55 -17.09 5.66 -3.23
C ASP A 55 -15.63 5.19 -3.38
N PHE A 56 -14.74 6.15 -3.57
CA PHE A 56 -13.31 5.93 -3.64
C PHE A 56 -12.66 6.10 -2.27
N ILE A 57 -11.53 5.44 -2.08
CA ILE A 57 -10.51 5.80 -1.10
C ILE A 57 -9.43 6.57 -1.84
N ASN A 58 -8.98 7.68 -1.26
CA ASN A 58 -7.92 8.52 -1.80
C ASN A 58 -6.84 8.80 -0.73
N GLN A 59 -5.58 8.88 -1.17
CA GLN A 59 -4.44 9.19 -0.31
C GLN A 59 -3.37 9.94 -1.07
N VAL A 60 -2.79 10.98 -0.47
CA VAL A 60 -1.69 11.73 -1.06
C VAL A 60 -0.36 11.33 -0.42
N LEU A 61 0.64 11.10 -1.27
CA LEU A 61 2.01 10.81 -0.88
C LEU A 61 2.89 12.00 -1.23
N LYS A 62 3.81 12.35 -0.33
CA LYS A 62 4.98 13.19 -0.63
C LYS A 62 6.20 12.29 -0.68
N MET A 63 6.94 12.34 -1.78
CA MET A 63 8.15 11.55 -1.96
C MET A 63 9.29 12.34 -2.59
N SER A 64 10.49 11.76 -2.58
CA SER A 64 11.69 12.33 -3.16
C SER A 64 12.30 11.36 -4.18
N SER A 65 12.51 11.80 -5.42
CA SER A 65 13.13 10.98 -6.47
C SER A 65 14.09 11.78 -7.35
N LYS A 66 14.98 11.07 -8.06
CA LYS A 66 15.86 11.60 -9.10
C LYS A 66 15.38 11.26 -10.52
N LEU A 67 14.32 10.46 -10.65
CA LEU A 67 13.76 10.05 -11.93
C LEU A 67 13.20 11.24 -12.70
N SER A 68 13.32 11.23 -14.02
CA SER A 68 12.63 12.22 -14.87
C SER A 68 11.10 12.09 -14.74
N PRO A 69 10.33 13.15 -15.04
CA PRO A 69 8.87 13.06 -15.09
C PRO A 69 8.35 11.92 -15.98
N GLU A 70 8.99 11.68 -17.11
CA GLU A 70 8.63 10.60 -18.04
C GLU A 70 8.92 9.22 -17.44
N SER A 71 10.10 9.04 -16.82
CA SER A 71 10.44 7.80 -16.11
C SER A 71 9.51 7.55 -14.92
N LEU A 72 9.14 8.61 -14.19
CA LEU A 72 8.18 8.54 -13.10
C LEU A 72 6.82 8.04 -13.61
N LEU A 73 6.30 8.62 -14.69
CA LEU A 73 5.04 8.19 -15.30
C LEU A 73 5.07 6.72 -15.74
N GLN A 74 6.17 6.27 -16.36
CA GLN A 74 6.31 4.87 -16.77
C GLN A 74 6.28 3.92 -15.57
N ASN A 75 6.99 4.27 -14.48
CA ASN A 75 7.00 3.46 -13.27
C ASN A 75 5.62 3.41 -12.59
N THR A 76 4.91 4.54 -12.48
CA THR A 76 3.58 4.53 -11.87
C THR A 76 2.59 3.69 -12.69
N GLN A 77 2.61 3.79 -14.02
CA GLN A 77 1.79 2.95 -14.90
C GLN A 77 2.13 1.46 -14.80
N GLN A 78 3.42 1.12 -14.64
CA GLN A 78 3.85 -0.26 -14.42
C GLN A 78 3.35 -0.80 -13.09
N ILE A 79 3.43 -0.02 -12.01
CA ILE A 79 2.93 -0.40 -10.69
C ILE A 79 1.41 -0.63 -10.74
N GLU A 80 0.66 0.26 -11.38
CA GLU A 80 -0.79 0.07 -11.60
C GLU A 80 -1.10 -1.26 -12.29
N LYS A 81 -0.38 -1.57 -13.36
CA LYS A 81 -0.56 -2.81 -14.12
C LYS A 81 -0.26 -4.04 -13.25
N LEU A 82 0.81 -4.00 -12.47
CA LEU A 82 1.20 -5.09 -11.57
C LEU A 82 0.18 -5.29 -10.42
N LEU A 83 -0.48 -4.22 -9.99
CA LEU A 83 -1.55 -4.27 -8.98
C LEU A 83 -2.92 -4.63 -9.57
N GLY A 84 -3.00 -4.93 -10.88
CA GLY A 84 -4.22 -5.42 -11.52
C GLY A 84 -5.13 -4.33 -12.07
N ARG A 85 -4.62 -3.11 -12.33
CA ARG A 85 -5.41 -2.08 -13.01
C ARG A 85 -5.67 -2.46 -14.47
N GLU A 86 -6.95 -2.62 -14.81
CA GLU A 86 -7.43 -2.75 -16.19
C GLU A 86 -8.14 -1.47 -16.63
N ARG A 87 -7.80 -0.95 -17.83
CA ARG A 87 -8.40 0.29 -18.36
C ARG A 87 -9.60 -0.04 -19.25
N LEU A 88 -10.70 -0.47 -18.62
CA LEU A 88 -11.92 -0.89 -19.32
C LEU A 88 -12.85 0.28 -19.67
N GLU A 89 -12.96 1.29 -18.80
CA GLU A 89 -13.89 2.42 -18.97
C GLU A 89 -13.27 3.73 -18.48
N HIS A 90 -13.54 4.83 -19.19
CA HIS A 90 -13.15 6.16 -18.73
C HIS A 90 -13.93 6.55 -17.47
N TRP A 91 -13.20 6.93 -16.41
CA TRP A 91 -13.74 7.22 -15.08
C TRP A 91 -14.46 6.07 -14.38
N GLY A 92 -14.33 4.82 -14.86
CA GLY A 92 -14.94 3.67 -14.21
C GLY A 92 -14.27 3.28 -12.89
N PRO A 93 -14.82 2.24 -12.22
CA PRO A 93 -14.20 1.62 -11.07
C PRO A 93 -12.79 1.13 -11.39
N ARG A 94 -11.89 1.18 -10.40
CA ARG A 94 -10.51 0.71 -10.55
C ARG A 94 -9.93 0.23 -9.22
N VAL A 95 -9.05 -0.76 -9.34
CA VAL A 95 -8.26 -1.31 -8.23
C VAL A 95 -7.30 -0.24 -7.68
N ILE A 96 -6.63 0.51 -8.56
CA ILE A 96 -5.77 1.64 -8.19
C ILE A 96 -5.60 2.61 -9.37
N ASP A 97 -5.37 3.87 -9.04
CA ASP A 97 -4.92 4.99 -9.88
C ASP A 97 -3.75 5.68 -9.17
N ILE A 98 -2.69 6.01 -9.90
CA ILE A 98 -1.50 6.67 -9.38
C ILE A 98 -1.24 7.94 -10.20
N ASP A 99 -1.80 9.06 -9.75
CA ASP A 99 -1.72 10.35 -10.42
C ASP A 99 -0.54 11.18 -9.89
N ILE A 100 0.30 11.69 -10.79
CA ILE A 100 1.38 12.63 -10.44
C ILE A 100 0.79 14.03 -10.34
N LEU A 101 0.70 14.59 -9.13
CA LEU A 101 0.16 15.91 -8.88
C LEU A 101 1.18 17.02 -9.12
N TYR A 102 2.38 16.89 -8.56
CA TYR A 102 3.46 17.87 -8.67
C TYR A 102 4.82 17.18 -8.79
N TYR A 103 5.75 17.83 -9.50
CA TYR A 103 7.15 17.44 -9.60
C TYR A 103 8.02 18.67 -9.31
N GLY A 104 8.31 18.90 -8.02
CA GLY A 104 8.90 20.14 -7.55
C GLY A 104 8.11 21.37 -8.01
N THR A 105 8.80 22.31 -8.63
CA THR A 105 8.19 23.47 -9.31
C THR A 105 8.15 23.29 -10.84
N THR A 106 8.45 22.10 -11.34
CA THR A 106 8.51 21.82 -12.77
C THR A 106 7.10 21.85 -13.37
N ILE A 107 7.00 22.49 -14.53
CA ILE A 107 5.82 22.48 -15.38
C ILE A 107 6.12 21.60 -16.59
N VAL A 108 5.29 20.59 -16.82
CA VAL A 108 5.37 19.66 -17.96
C VAL A 108 4.06 19.76 -18.72
N SER A 109 4.15 19.90 -20.03
CA SER A 109 3.00 19.84 -20.95
C SER A 109 3.42 19.05 -22.18
N THR A 110 3.04 17.77 -22.20
CA THR A 110 3.27 16.84 -23.30
C THR A 110 1.95 16.15 -23.64
N GLU A 111 1.92 15.39 -24.75
CA GLU A 111 0.74 14.61 -25.13
C GLU A 111 0.33 13.57 -24.06
N HIS A 112 1.29 13.07 -23.28
CA HIS A 112 1.06 11.96 -22.33
C HIS A 112 1.15 12.36 -20.86
N LEU A 113 1.68 13.54 -20.55
CA LEU A 113 1.94 13.99 -19.19
C LEU A 113 1.73 15.50 -19.06
N THR A 114 0.92 15.90 -18.07
CA THR A 114 0.75 17.29 -17.66
C THR A 114 1.04 17.41 -16.17
N ILE A 115 2.00 18.26 -15.80
CA ILE A 115 2.37 18.56 -14.41
C ILE A 115 2.44 20.09 -14.24
N PRO A 116 1.86 20.69 -13.19
CA PRO A 116 0.99 20.05 -12.21
C PRO A 116 -0.24 19.40 -12.84
N HIS A 117 -0.83 18.41 -12.17
CA HIS A 117 -2.03 17.77 -12.67
C HIS A 117 -3.14 18.85 -12.91
N PRO A 118 -3.77 18.89 -14.09
CA PRO A 118 -4.50 20.09 -14.55
C PRO A 118 -5.77 20.43 -13.75
N ARG A 119 -6.31 19.46 -13.00
CA ARG A 119 -7.57 19.60 -12.25
C ARG A 119 -7.41 19.57 -10.73
N ILE A 120 -6.21 19.87 -10.20
CA ILE A 120 -6.00 19.87 -8.74
C ILE A 120 -6.95 20.83 -8.04
N GLN A 121 -7.06 22.06 -8.54
CA GLN A 121 -7.92 23.13 -8.01
C GLN A 121 -9.43 22.81 -8.05
N GLU A 122 -9.84 21.84 -8.85
CA GLU A 122 -11.24 21.48 -9.09
C GLU A 122 -11.72 20.30 -8.24
N ARG A 123 -10.82 19.67 -7.47
CA ARG A 123 -11.08 18.36 -6.85
C ARG A 123 -10.80 18.38 -5.36
N ARG A 124 -11.86 18.36 -4.54
CA ARG A 124 -11.70 18.34 -3.08
C ARG A 124 -11.02 17.06 -2.57
N PHE A 125 -11.28 15.92 -3.21
CA PHE A 125 -10.62 14.65 -2.85
C PHE A 125 -9.10 14.67 -3.08
N VAL A 126 -8.58 15.64 -3.84
CA VAL A 126 -7.14 15.90 -3.99
C VAL A 126 -6.67 16.93 -2.98
N LEU A 127 -7.39 18.05 -2.87
CA LEU A 127 -6.98 19.21 -2.08
C LEU A 127 -7.02 18.94 -0.57
N GLU A 128 -8.00 18.20 -0.05
CA GLU A 128 -8.12 17.88 1.38
C GLU A 128 -6.90 17.07 1.90
N PRO A 129 -6.56 15.90 1.34
CA PRO A 129 -5.37 15.14 1.76
C PRO A 129 -4.05 15.86 1.46
N LEU A 130 -3.98 16.62 0.36
CA LEU A 130 -2.77 17.38 0.04
C LEU A 130 -2.54 18.54 1.02
N ASN A 131 -3.60 19.25 1.41
CA ASN A 131 -3.57 20.30 2.41
C ASN A 131 -3.22 19.77 3.80
N GLU A 132 -3.58 18.52 4.14
CA GLU A 132 -3.14 17.86 5.38
C GLU A 132 -1.61 17.79 5.49
N ILE A 133 -0.93 17.35 4.43
CA ILE A 133 0.52 17.08 4.49
C ILE A 133 1.40 18.24 3.99
N SER A 134 0.85 19.18 3.22
CA SER A 134 1.59 20.27 2.59
C SER A 134 0.70 21.50 2.30
N PRO A 135 0.13 22.14 3.35
CA PRO A 135 -0.80 23.27 3.19
C PRO A 135 -0.17 24.48 2.48
N ASN A 136 1.13 24.69 2.69
CA ASN A 136 1.88 25.82 2.15
C ASN A 136 2.56 25.53 0.80
N LEU A 137 2.33 24.35 0.19
CA LEU A 137 2.86 24.05 -1.13
C LEU A 137 2.22 25.00 -2.15
N ILE A 138 3.04 25.73 -2.90
CA ILE A 138 2.57 26.68 -3.92
C ILE A 138 2.38 25.96 -5.25
N HIS A 139 1.21 26.13 -5.85
CA HIS A 139 0.94 25.67 -7.20
C HIS A 139 1.74 26.53 -8.21
N PRO A 140 2.67 25.96 -9.01
CA PRO A 140 3.61 26.74 -9.82
C PRO A 140 2.96 27.56 -10.93
N VAL A 141 1.78 27.15 -11.43
CA VAL A 141 1.00 27.93 -12.42
C VAL A 141 0.08 28.97 -11.79
N LEU A 142 -0.73 28.59 -10.80
CA LEU A 142 -1.74 29.48 -10.19
C LEU A 142 -1.16 30.44 -9.14
N GLY A 143 0.03 30.17 -8.60
CA GLY A 143 0.66 30.98 -7.56
C GLY A 143 0.00 30.89 -6.18
N LEU A 144 -1.01 30.04 -6.00
CA LEU A 144 -1.75 29.85 -4.76
C LEU A 144 -1.23 28.66 -3.96
N SER A 145 -1.29 28.76 -2.63
CA SER A 145 -1.03 27.64 -1.73
C SER A 145 -2.16 26.60 -1.78
N GLN A 146 -1.89 25.36 -1.36
CA GLN A 146 -2.94 24.33 -1.29
C GLN A 146 -4.07 24.71 -0.33
N LYS A 147 -3.73 25.42 0.76
CA LYS A 147 -4.72 25.98 1.68
C LYS A 147 -5.66 26.98 0.98
N GLU A 148 -5.12 27.87 0.16
CA GLU A 148 -5.92 28.84 -0.60
C GLU A 148 -6.74 28.16 -1.71
N LEU A 149 -6.15 27.21 -2.41
CA LEU A 149 -6.85 26.42 -3.43
C LEU A 149 -8.03 25.64 -2.83
N LEU A 150 -7.83 25.00 -1.67
CA LEU A 150 -8.90 24.31 -0.96
C LEU A 150 -10.02 25.29 -0.56
N ALA A 151 -9.67 26.46 -0.04
CA ALA A 151 -10.65 27.49 0.34
C ALA A 151 -11.46 28.03 -0.85
N GLN A 152 -10.89 28.02 -2.06
CA GLN A 152 -11.53 28.48 -3.30
C GLN A 152 -12.22 27.35 -4.08
N CYS A 153 -12.08 26.09 -3.66
CA CYS A 153 -12.60 24.95 -4.40
C CYS A 153 -14.14 24.92 -4.37
N THR A 154 -14.75 24.84 -5.55
CA THR A 154 -16.23 24.84 -5.70
C THR A 154 -16.85 23.45 -5.69
N ASP A 155 -16.03 22.39 -5.71
CA ASP A 155 -16.50 21.01 -5.60
C ASP A 155 -17.19 20.80 -4.25
N LYS A 156 -18.37 20.15 -4.26
CA LYS A 156 -19.17 19.90 -3.05
C LYS A 156 -19.31 18.41 -2.74
N LEU A 157 -18.63 17.56 -3.49
CA LEU A 157 -18.65 16.12 -3.28
C LEU A 157 -18.15 15.76 -1.87
N MET A 158 -18.65 14.65 -1.37
CA MET A 158 -18.30 14.14 -0.05
C MET A 158 -16.81 13.77 -0.03
N VAL A 159 -16.13 14.26 1.01
CA VAL A 159 -14.74 13.92 1.33
C VAL A 159 -14.67 13.76 2.84
N GLU A 160 -14.56 12.52 3.29
CA GLU A 160 -14.53 12.14 4.69
C GLU A 160 -13.14 11.60 5.02
N LYS A 161 -12.45 12.25 5.96
CA LYS A 161 -11.22 11.71 6.51
C LYS A 161 -11.56 10.44 7.25
N ILE A 162 -11.05 9.31 6.79
CA ILE A 162 -11.16 8.05 7.52
C ILE A 162 -10.27 8.23 8.73
N MET A 163 -10.88 8.45 9.89
CA MET A 163 -10.14 8.33 11.13
C MET A 163 -9.69 6.88 11.16
N SER A 164 -8.37 6.66 11.11
CA SER A 164 -7.83 5.44 11.68
C SER A 164 -8.33 5.46 13.12
N THR A 165 -9.38 4.70 13.39
CA THR A 165 -9.54 4.12 14.70
C THR A 165 -8.20 3.45 14.97
N LYS A 166 -7.68 3.60 16.19
CA LYS A 166 -6.48 2.91 16.62
C LYS A 166 -6.55 1.39 16.34
N GLU A 167 -7.74 0.87 16.07
CA GLU A 167 -8.01 -0.51 15.64
C GLU A 167 -7.46 -0.87 14.25
N ASN A 168 -7.34 0.04 13.27
CA ASN A 168 -6.93 -0.34 11.91
C ASN A 168 -5.41 -0.25 11.63
N ASN A 169 -4.63 0.37 12.51
CA ASN A 169 -3.23 0.69 12.20
C ASN A 169 -2.30 0.73 13.44
N THR A 170 -2.58 -0.05 14.49
CA THR A 170 -1.60 -0.26 15.58
C THR A 170 -0.47 -1.19 15.12
N TYR A 171 -0.77 -2.07 14.17
CA TYR A 171 0.09 -3.19 13.81
C TYR A 171 0.62 -3.04 12.38
N SER A 172 1.91 -3.31 12.22
CA SER A 172 2.70 -3.17 11.00
C SER A 172 2.65 -4.41 10.10
N VAL A 173 2.25 -5.57 10.62
CA VAL A 173 2.18 -6.84 9.89
C VAL A 173 0.77 -7.40 9.82
N ILE A 174 0.02 -7.44 10.93
CA ILE A 174 -1.37 -7.94 10.92
C ILE A 174 -2.38 -6.87 10.52
N ASN A 175 -3.53 -7.29 9.99
CA ASN A 175 -4.68 -6.41 9.76
C ASN A 175 -5.86 -6.88 10.61
N VAL A 176 -6.16 -6.12 11.67
CA VAL A 176 -7.24 -6.43 12.62
C VAL A 176 -8.61 -6.44 11.95
N GLN A 177 -8.85 -5.51 11.02
CA GLN A 177 -10.12 -5.48 10.29
C GLN A 177 -10.29 -6.75 9.45
N ALA A 178 -9.23 -7.19 8.76
CA ALA A 178 -9.25 -8.45 8.02
C ALA A 178 -9.49 -9.66 8.93
N ILE A 179 -8.87 -9.69 10.12
CA ILE A 179 -9.14 -10.74 11.13
C ILE A 179 -10.61 -10.70 11.54
N LYS A 180 -11.13 -9.54 11.95
CA LYS A 180 -12.54 -9.38 12.33
C LYS A 180 -13.47 -9.84 11.20
N GLU A 181 -13.23 -9.43 9.95
CA GLU A 181 -14.01 -9.83 8.79
C GLU A 181 -13.97 -11.35 8.54
N ASN A 182 -12.78 -11.97 8.61
CA ASN A 182 -12.59 -13.41 8.42
C ASN A 182 -13.36 -14.26 9.45
N PHE A 183 -13.60 -13.70 10.64
CA PHE A 183 -14.30 -14.37 11.74
C PHE A 183 -15.64 -13.71 12.08
N PHE A 184 -16.23 -12.94 11.16
CA PHE A 184 -17.55 -12.31 11.32
C PHE A 184 -17.69 -11.46 12.59
N ASP A 185 -16.61 -10.81 13.00
CA ASP A 185 -16.47 -10.02 14.23
C ASP A 185 -16.85 -10.79 15.51
N ASN A 186 -16.74 -12.13 15.46
CA ASN A 186 -17.04 -13.00 16.59
C ASN A 186 -15.80 -13.15 17.48
N ALA A 187 -15.82 -12.49 18.63
CA ALA A 187 -14.69 -12.47 19.57
C ALA A 187 -14.26 -13.86 20.05
N GLU A 188 -15.19 -14.81 20.22
CA GLU A 188 -14.87 -16.18 20.67
C GLU A 188 -14.10 -16.94 19.58
N LEU A 189 -14.59 -16.89 18.34
CA LEU A 189 -13.91 -17.51 17.19
C LEU A 189 -12.54 -16.89 16.91
N ILE A 190 -12.44 -15.56 17.02
CA ILE A 190 -11.16 -14.84 16.86
C ILE A 190 -10.18 -15.31 17.93
N LYS A 191 -10.63 -15.44 19.18
CA LYS A 191 -9.77 -15.90 20.28
C LYS A 191 -9.29 -17.33 20.08
N GLU A 192 -10.19 -18.26 19.76
CA GLU A 192 -9.84 -19.66 19.46
C GLU A 192 -8.83 -19.76 18.30
N PHE A 193 -9.08 -19.01 17.23
CA PHE A 193 -8.16 -18.97 16.09
C PHE A 193 -6.79 -18.41 16.47
N THR A 194 -6.75 -17.27 17.18
CA THR A 194 -5.48 -16.64 17.57
C THR A 194 -4.68 -17.51 18.53
N ASP A 195 -5.32 -18.20 19.47
CA ASP A 195 -4.67 -19.19 20.34
C ASP A 195 -4.02 -20.31 19.53
N LEU A 196 -4.77 -20.89 18.58
CA LEU A 196 -4.25 -21.91 17.69
C LEU A 196 -3.09 -21.39 16.85
N TYR A 197 -3.25 -20.22 16.24
CA TYR A 197 -2.25 -19.61 15.38
C TYR A 197 -0.93 -19.29 16.12
N LEU A 198 -1.03 -18.75 17.33
CA LEU A 198 0.10 -18.43 18.19
C LEU A 198 0.84 -19.68 18.69
N SER A 199 0.17 -20.84 18.77
CA SER A 199 0.79 -22.11 19.13
C SER A 199 1.48 -22.81 17.95
N GLN A 200 0.84 -22.84 16.77
CA GLN A 200 1.33 -23.61 15.62
C GLN A 200 2.38 -22.87 14.80
N THR A 201 2.19 -21.57 14.57
CA THR A 201 3.06 -20.78 13.67
C THR A 201 4.54 -20.79 14.10
N PRO A 202 4.89 -20.69 15.40
CA PRO A 202 6.29 -20.81 15.83
C PRO A 202 6.91 -22.18 15.51
N GLU A 203 6.14 -23.27 15.60
CA GLU A 203 6.62 -24.62 15.28
C GLU A 203 6.87 -24.78 13.79
N ASP A 204 5.92 -24.38 12.96
CA ASP A 204 6.04 -24.44 11.50
C ASP A 204 7.20 -23.57 11.00
N PHE A 205 7.34 -22.37 11.58
CA PHE A 205 8.45 -21.50 11.26
C PHE A 205 9.81 -22.07 11.68
N SER A 206 9.89 -22.71 12.85
CA SER A 206 11.09 -23.41 13.31
C SER A 206 11.49 -24.56 12.37
N ARG A 207 10.50 -25.32 11.87
CA ARG A 207 10.73 -26.37 10.85
C ARG A 207 11.26 -25.78 9.55
N LEU A 208 10.67 -24.69 9.08
CA LEU A 208 11.12 -24.00 7.87
C LEU A 208 12.56 -23.48 8.02
N LYS A 209 12.87 -22.85 9.16
CA LYS A 209 14.23 -22.40 9.49
C LYS A 209 15.23 -23.55 9.42
N GLN A 210 14.92 -24.68 10.05
CA GLN A 210 15.80 -25.86 10.04
C GLN A 210 15.98 -26.45 8.63
N ALA A 211 14.93 -26.47 7.81
CA ALA A 211 15.02 -26.94 6.42
C ALA A 211 15.97 -26.06 5.59
N ILE A 212 15.88 -24.74 5.75
CA ILE A 212 16.75 -23.77 5.05
C ILE A 212 18.20 -23.85 5.54
N GLU A 213 18.41 -24.00 6.85
CA GLU A 213 19.75 -24.18 7.44
C GLU A 213 20.43 -25.45 6.94
N LYS A 214 19.66 -26.54 6.78
CA LYS A 214 20.12 -27.83 6.22
C LYS A 214 20.18 -27.85 4.69
N GLU A 215 19.85 -26.74 4.03
CA GLU A 215 19.78 -26.61 2.57
C GLU A 215 18.83 -27.62 1.91
N ASN A 216 17.82 -28.11 2.63
CA ASN A 216 16.79 -28.99 2.07
C ASN A 216 15.72 -28.17 1.35
N ARG A 217 15.89 -28.01 0.04
CA ARG A 217 15.00 -27.19 -0.81
C ARG A 217 13.56 -27.73 -0.89
N SER A 218 13.39 -29.04 -0.96
CA SER A 218 12.06 -29.65 -1.07
C SER A 218 11.24 -29.36 0.18
N ASP A 219 11.79 -29.68 1.35
CA ASP A 219 11.11 -29.42 2.63
C ASP A 219 10.88 -27.92 2.83
N SER A 220 11.86 -27.08 2.48
CA SER A 220 11.71 -25.62 2.59
C SER A 220 10.56 -25.09 1.74
N TYR A 221 10.39 -25.64 0.52
CA TYR A 221 9.32 -25.26 -0.39
C TYR A 221 7.97 -25.70 0.18
N ASP A 222 7.84 -26.97 0.58
CA ASP A 222 6.59 -27.53 1.09
C ASP A 222 6.13 -26.81 2.35
N LEU A 223 7.05 -26.48 3.26
CA LEU A 223 6.75 -25.74 4.48
C LEU A 223 6.33 -24.29 4.18
N ALA A 224 7.05 -23.58 3.29
CA ALA A 224 6.66 -22.23 2.88
C ALA A 224 5.27 -22.23 2.20
N HIS A 225 4.99 -23.25 1.38
CA HIS A 225 3.71 -23.45 0.71
C HIS A 225 2.56 -23.66 1.68
N GLN A 226 2.78 -24.48 2.72
CA GLN A 226 1.79 -24.77 3.75
C GLN A 226 1.50 -23.55 4.63
N MET A 227 2.52 -22.74 4.96
CA MET A 227 2.35 -21.55 5.80
C MET A 227 1.68 -20.39 5.05
N LYS A 228 1.92 -20.25 3.75
CA LYS A 228 1.49 -19.08 2.97
C LYS A 228 -0.03 -18.77 3.06
N PRO A 229 -0.95 -19.75 2.95
CA PRO A 229 -2.38 -19.48 3.10
C PRO A 229 -2.76 -18.94 4.47
N SER A 230 -2.04 -19.34 5.53
CA SER A 230 -2.41 -18.96 6.90
C SER A 230 -2.24 -17.45 7.15
N MET A 231 -1.34 -16.80 6.40
CA MET A 231 -1.12 -15.35 6.44
C MET A 231 -2.36 -14.53 6.05
N GLU A 232 -3.26 -15.09 5.24
CA GLU A 232 -4.48 -14.38 4.82
C GLU A 232 -5.46 -14.20 5.99
N TYR A 233 -5.55 -15.20 6.88
CA TYR A 233 -6.46 -15.15 8.03
C TYR A 233 -6.10 -14.05 9.03
N VAL A 234 -4.82 -13.72 9.13
CA VAL A 234 -4.29 -12.63 9.97
C VAL A 234 -4.09 -11.31 9.22
N GLY A 235 -4.49 -11.26 7.94
CA GLY A 235 -4.35 -10.07 7.10
C GLY A 235 -2.90 -9.70 6.78
N ALA A 236 -1.94 -10.62 6.97
CA ALA A 236 -0.52 -10.42 6.73
C ALA A 236 -0.15 -10.59 5.25
N SER A 237 -0.79 -9.82 4.38
CA SER A 237 -0.64 -9.94 2.92
C SER A 237 0.80 -9.73 2.43
N SER A 238 1.57 -8.87 3.11
CA SER A 238 2.98 -8.66 2.77
C SER A 238 3.80 -9.92 3.01
N LEU A 239 3.59 -10.59 4.15
CA LEU A 239 4.29 -11.82 4.51
C LEU A 239 3.89 -13.00 3.61
N ARG A 240 2.61 -13.06 3.21
CA ARG A 240 2.13 -14.00 2.18
C ARG A 240 2.90 -13.88 0.87
N ILE A 241 3.16 -12.65 0.41
CA ILE A 241 3.93 -12.38 -0.81
C ILE A 241 5.39 -12.79 -0.64
N GLU A 242 5.99 -12.50 0.52
CA GLU A 242 7.38 -12.86 0.82
C GLU A 242 7.57 -14.39 0.82
N LEU A 243 6.64 -15.14 1.43
CA LEU A 243 6.61 -16.60 1.37
C LEU A 243 6.44 -17.12 -0.06
N GLY A 244 5.60 -16.48 -0.87
CA GLY A 244 5.47 -16.80 -2.29
C GLY A 244 6.75 -16.56 -3.10
N THR A 245 7.48 -15.49 -2.77
CA THR A 245 8.79 -15.20 -3.36
C THR A 245 9.82 -16.24 -2.94
N LEU A 246 9.80 -16.67 -1.68
CA LEU A 246 10.65 -17.76 -1.18
C LEU A 246 10.40 -19.07 -1.93
N GLU A 247 9.14 -19.45 -2.16
CA GLU A 247 8.79 -20.63 -2.98
C GLU A 247 9.39 -20.55 -4.39
N GLN A 248 9.32 -19.38 -5.03
CA GLN A 248 9.88 -19.18 -6.37
C GLN A 248 11.40 -19.32 -6.36
N LEU A 249 12.08 -18.68 -5.39
CA LEU A 249 13.54 -18.79 -5.23
C LEU A 249 14.00 -20.25 -5.02
N LEU A 250 13.24 -21.02 -4.24
CA LEU A 250 13.50 -22.43 -3.99
C LEU A 250 13.29 -23.28 -5.26
N LYS A 251 12.26 -22.97 -6.05
CA LYS A 251 11.94 -23.69 -7.30
C LYS A 251 12.92 -23.38 -8.44
N GLU A 252 13.42 -22.16 -8.53
CA GLU A 252 14.37 -21.72 -9.55
C GLU A 252 15.84 -22.09 -9.22
N GLU A 253 16.06 -22.89 -8.18
CA GLU A 253 17.37 -23.34 -7.73
C GLU A 253 18.39 -22.22 -7.49
N GLN A 254 17.91 -21.04 -7.06
CA GLN A 254 18.76 -19.90 -6.73
C GLN A 254 19.79 -20.24 -5.63
N ASN A 255 20.85 -19.43 -5.55
CA ASN A 255 21.88 -19.61 -4.53
C ASN A 255 21.28 -19.56 -3.12
N MET A 256 21.70 -20.50 -2.25
CA MET A 256 21.29 -20.58 -0.85
C MET A 256 21.59 -19.30 -0.05
N VAL A 257 22.56 -18.48 -0.47
CA VAL A 257 22.81 -17.16 0.13
C VAL A 257 21.58 -16.25 -0.06
N THR A 258 21.09 -16.11 -1.30
CA THR A 258 19.89 -15.31 -1.64
C THR A 258 18.66 -15.82 -0.90
N ILE A 259 18.49 -17.15 -0.84
CA ILE A 259 17.38 -17.79 -0.12
C ILE A 259 17.43 -17.44 1.37
N ARG A 260 18.61 -17.51 2.00
CA ARG A 260 18.80 -17.18 3.43
C ARG A 260 18.57 -15.69 3.71
N GLU A 261 19.05 -14.79 2.86
CA GLU A 261 18.82 -13.35 2.98
C GLU A 261 17.32 -13.01 2.89
N HIS A 262 16.61 -13.63 1.94
CA HIS A 262 15.17 -13.46 1.81
C HIS A 262 14.42 -14.05 3.02
N PHE A 263 14.83 -15.23 3.47
CA PHE A 263 14.26 -15.87 4.65
C PHE A 263 14.43 -15.03 5.93
N GLN A 264 15.55 -14.33 6.11
CA GLN A 264 15.73 -13.42 7.26
C GLN A 264 14.68 -12.30 7.29
N LYS A 265 14.27 -11.77 6.14
CA LYS A 265 13.20 -10.76 6.07
C LYS A 265 11.86 -11.34 6.51
N ILE A 266 11.57 -12.58 6.11
CA ILE A 266 10.39 -13.33 6.54
C ILE A 266 10.43 -13.56 8.05
N ALA A 267 11.58 -13.97 8.58
CA ALA A 267 11.79 -14.23 10.00
C ALA A 267 11.43 -13.04 10.87
N THR A 268 12.00 -11.87 10.56
CA THR A 268 11.71 -10.63 11.29
C THR A 268 10.23 -10.27 11.25
N LYS A 269 9.57 -10.44 10.10
CA LYS A 269 8.13 -10.15 9.96
C LYS A 269 7.26 -11.14 10.73
N ILE A 270 7.64 -12.42 10.82
CA ILE A 270 6.93 -13.42 11.62
C ILE A 270 7.05 -13.11 13.12
N GLU A 271 8.22 -12.71 13.59
CA GLU A 271 8.40 -12.31 15.00
C GLU A 271 7.47 -11.15 15.36
N ILE A 272 7.46 -10.10 14.52
CA ILE A 272 6.57 -8.96 14.68
C ILE A 272 5.10 -9.40 14.63
N LEU A 273 4.72 -10.22 13.64
CA LEU A 273 3.35 -10.75 13.53
C LEU A 273 2.89 -11.42 14.82
N LEU A 274 3.72 -12.27 15.40
CA LEU A 274 3.38 -13.00 16.63
C LEU A 274 3.24 -12.08 17.85
N GLU A 275 4.05 -11.02 17.94
CA GLU A 275 3.91 -10.00 18.98
C GLU A 275 2.63 -9.18 18.81
N GLU A 276 2.37 -8.71 17.59
CA GLU A 276 1.17 -7.93 17.25
C GLU A 276 -0.11 -8.74 17.48
N LEU A 277 -0.10 -10.03 17.13
CA LEU A 277 -1.26 -10.90 17.33
C LEU A 277 -1.53 -11.17 18.82
N LYS A 278 -0.50 -11.24 19.67
CA LYS A 278 -0.64 -11.34 21.13
C LYS A 278 -1.21 -10.06 21.74
N ASP A 279 -0.73 -8.91 21.27
CA ASP A 279 -1.24 -7.60 21.73
C ASP A 279 -2.71 -7.44 21.32
N PHE A 280 -3.04 -7.80 20.08
CA PHE A 280 -4.43 -7.81 19.60
C PHE A 280 -5.30 -8.74 20.43
N GLN A 281 -4.86 -9.98 20.64
CA GLN A 281 -5.61 -10.95 21.46
C GLN A 281 -5.84 -10.45 22.89
N SER A 282 -4.89 -9.72 23.47
CA SER A 282 -5.02 -9.13 24.81
C SER A 282 -6.01 -7.96 24.87
N SER A 283 -6.38 -7.42 23.71
CA SER A 283 -7.33 -6.30 23.55
C SER A 283 -8.77 -6.74 23.20
N LEU A 284 -8.98 -8.03 22.92
CA LEU A 284 -10.30 -8.65 22.67
C LEU A 284 -11.09 -8.82 23.98
#